data_AF-A0A126R134-F1
#
_entry.id   AF-A0A126R134-F1
#
_cell.length_a   1.000
_cell.length_b   1.000
_cell.length_c   1.000
_cell.angle_alpha   90.00
_cell.angle_beta   90.00
_cell.angle_gamma   90.00
#
_symmetry.space_group_name_H-M   'P 1'
#
loop_
_entity.id
_entity.type
_entity.pdbx_description
1 polymer ?
#
loop_
_entity_poly.entity_id
_entity_poly.type
_entity_poly.pdbx_seq_one_letter_code
_entity_poly.pdbx_strand_id
1 'polypeptide(L)'
;MYIESNDPEGAKVYDMIIRQIFQDLVLPPSIDDMRAYVNPDEVCFIIAIKMRKTSKHITLKEVANVNYNAEEDTTVVLIDDEKYLPNILRTLWENNGRENVHQPSRYVIHLAGEQEVSNLVVDDPHKNLKRRIYDAVFRIVPEGFKIMKDISRGDIISVIATDELIKDEWIEKAEGYIVELNTPKTWD
;
A
#
# COMPACT_ATOMS: atom_id res chain seq x y z
N MET A 1 -2.64 7.44 -17.46
CA MET A 1 -3.87 7.90 -16.77
C MET A 1 -4.90 8.30 -17.80
N TYR A 2 -6.13 7.80 -17.65
CA TYR A 2 -7.28 8.16 -18.46
C TYR A 2 -8.52 8.25 -17.55
N ILE A 3 -9.34 9.29 -17.74
CA ILE A 3 -10.56 9.54 -16.97
C ILE A 3 -11.73 9.60 -17.95
N GLU A 4 -12.65 8.66 -17.81
CA GLU A 4 -13.87 8.56 -18.58
C GLU A 4 -15.01 9.27 -17.84
N SER A 5 -15.78 10.11 -18.52
CA SER A 5 -16.91 10.83 -17.92
C SER A 5 -17.88 11.33 -18.99
N ASN A 6 -19.17 11.37 -18.64
CA ASN A 6 -20.21 12.09 -19.39
C ASN A 6 -20.18 13.61 -19.15
N ASP A 7 -19.43 14.08 -18.15
CA ASP A 7 -19.09 15.49 -17.91
C ASP A 7 -17.58 15.71 -18.19
N PRO A 8 -17.21 16.24 -19.38
CA PRO A 8 -15.83 16.50 -19.73
C PRO A 8 -15.13 17.57 -18.88
N GLU A 9 -15.87 18.54 -18.35
CA GLU A 9 -15.29 19.59 -17.50
C GLU A 9 -15.02 19.03 -16.10
N GLY A 10 -15.96 18.28 -15.53
CA GLY A 10 -15.73 17.52 -14.30
C GLY A 10 -14.55 16.57 -14.40
N ALA A 11 -14.39 15.88 -15.55
CA ALA A 11 -13.25 15.00 -15.79
C ALA A 11 -11.90 15.73 -15.70
N LYS A 12 -11.81 16.95 -16.24
CA LYS A 12 -10.59 17.78 -16.14
C LYS A 12 -10.31 18.18 -14.69
N VAL A 13 -11.35 18.51 -13.92
CA VAL A 13 -11.21 18.83 -12.50
C VAL A 13 -10.68 17.61 -11.73
N TYR A 14 -11.22 16.41 -11.96
CA TYR A 14 -10.68 15.19 -11.35
C TYR A 14 -9.24 14.89 -11.78
N ASP A 15 -8.88 15.09 -13.06
CA ASP A 15 -7.50 14.95 -13.52
C ASP A 15 -6.54 15.84 -12.71
N MET A 16 -6.92 17.09 -12.46
CA MET A 16 -6.15 18.01 -11.62
C MET A 16 -6.06 17.55 -10.16
N ILE A 17 -7.18 17.18 -9.54
CA ILE A 17 -7.26 16.72 -8.15
C ILE A 17 -6.38 15.48 -7.94
N ILE A 18 -6.51 14.48 -8.83
CA ILE A 18 -5.75 13.24 -8.78
C ILE A 18 -4.25 13.52 -8.90
N ARG A 19 -3.85 14.36 -9.86
CA ARG A 19 -2.44 14.74 -10.03
C ARG A 19 -1.88 15.41 -8.79
N GLN A 20 -2.62 16.33 -8.20
CA GLN A 20 -2.18 17.03 -7.00
C GLN A 20 -2.03 16.08 -5.81
N ILE A 21 -3.03 15.22 -5.56
CA ILE A 21 -2.97 14.22 -4.48
C ILE A 21 -1.80 13.25 -4.71
N PHE A 22 -1.57 12.81 -5.94
CA PHE A 22 -0.43 11.95 -6.26
C PHE A 22 0.91 12.65 -6.01
N GLN A 23 1.04 13.93 -6.39
CA GLN A 23 2.24 14.72 -6.14
C GLN A 23 2.50 14.89 -4.64
N ASP A 24 1.49 15.28 -3.88
CA ASP A 24 1.58 15.47 -2.42
C ASP A 24 2.00 14.19 -1.71
N LEU A 25 1.52 13.04 -2.21
CA LEU A 25 1.86 11.73 -1.68
C LEU A 25 3.11 11.13 -2.34
N VAL A 26 3.80 11.80 -3.26
CA VAL A 26 5.00 11.31 -3.97
C VAL A 26 4.78 9.92 -4.59
N LEU A 27 3.63 9.74 -5.25
CA LEU A 27 3.20 8.50 -5.88
C LEU A 27 3.54 8.32 -7.37
N PRO A 28 3.74 9.37 -8.21
CA PRO A 28 3.94 9.19 -9.65
C PRO A 28 5.03 8.19 -10.04
N PRO A 29 6.20 8.13 -9.37
CA PRO A 29 7.23 7.13 -9.70
C PRO A 29 6.80 5.68 -9.47
N SER A 30 5.79 5.46 -8.63
CA SER A 30 5.35 4.14 -8.18
C SER A 30 4.08 3.66 -8.89
N ILE A 31 3.47 4.50 -9.73
CA ILE A 31 2.28 4.17 -10.52
C ILE A 31 2.71 3.85 -11.94
N ASP A 32 2.18 2.76 -12.50
CA ASP A 32 2.42 2.34 -13.86
C ASP A 32 1.38 2.95 -14.81
N ASP A 33 0.10 2.71 -14.54
CA ASP A 33 -1.02 3.35 -15.23
C ASP A 33 -2.26 3.42 -14.33
N MET A 34 -3.27 4.17 -14.76
CA MET A 34 -4.53 4.37 -14.04
C MET A 34 -5.70 4.57 -15.01
N ARG A 35 -6.87 4.09 -14.60
CA ARG A 35 -8.18 4.39 -15.17
C ARG A 35 -9.09 4.96 -14.10
N ALA A 36 -9.94 5.91 -14.46
CA ALA A 36 -11.05 6.31 -13.63
C ALA A 36 -12.30 6.52 -14.49
N TYR A 37 -13.46 6.29 -13.88
CA TYR A 37 -14.77 6.64 -14.42
C TYR A 37 -15.47 7.54 -13.41
N VAL A 38 -16.00 8.65 -13.90
CA VAL A 38 -16.79 9.58 -13.11
C VAL A 38 -18.09 9.81 -13.85
N ASN A 39 -19.22 9.57 -13.21
CA ASN A 39 -20.52 9.93 -13.77
C ASN A 39 -21.39 10.59 -12.69
N PRO A 40 -21.61 11.92 -12.77
CA PRO A 40 -22.44 12.63 -11.82
C PRO A 40 -23.93 12.29 -11.93
N ASP A 41 -24.44 11.96 -13.12
CA ASP A 41 -25.85 11.60 -13.32
C ASP A 41 -26.19 10.26 -12.63
N GLU A 42 -25.22 9.33 -12.63
CA GLU A 42 -25.34 8.03 -11.97
C GLU A 42 -24.79 8.01 -10.54
N VAL A 43 -24.20 9.12 -10.08
CA VAL A 43 -23.55 9.23 -8.78
C VAL A 43 -22.51 8.11 -8.58
N CYS A 44 -21.72 7.83 -9.61
CA CYS A 44 -20.78 6.72 -9.65
C CYS A 44 -19.34 7.22 -9.86
N PHE A 45 -18.42 6.68 -9.05
CA PHE A 45 -16.99 6.92 -9.16
C PHE A 45 -16.27 5.58 -9.12
N ILE A 46 -15.44 5.30 -10.13
CA ILE A 46 -14.61 4.10 -10.19
C ILE A 46 -13.18 4.55 -10.41
N ILE A 47 -12.24 3.99 -9.67
CA ILE A 47 -10.81 4.22 -9.85
C ILE A 47 -10.07 2.90 -9.84
N ALA A 48 -9.18 2.70 -10.81
CA ALA A 48 -8.28 1.56 -10.90
C ALA A 48 -6.85 2.05 -11.13
N ILE A 49 -5.92 1.67 -10.26
CA ILE A 49 -4.53 2.12 -10.27
C ILE A 49 -3.61 0.89 -10.30
N LYS A 50 -2.79 0.79 -11.35
CA LYS A 50 -1.73 -0.21 -11.46
C LYS A 50 -0.47 0.31 -10.79
N MET A 51 -0.02 -0.40 -9.75
CA MET A 51 1.27 -0.12 -9.11
C MET A 51 2.41 -0.70 -9.94
N ARG A 52 3.57 -0.02 -9.94
CA ARG A 52 4.80 -0.63 -10.43
C ARG A 52 5.23 -1.74 -9.48
N LYS A 53 5.96 -2.73 -10.02
CA LYS A 53 6.60 -3.76 -9.21
C LYS A 53 7.57 -3.11 -8.23
N THR A 54 7.43 -3.45 -6.95
CA THR A 54 8.36 -3.03 -5.90
C THR A 54 9.46 -4.07 -5.72
N SER A 55 10.51 -3.70 -4.98
CA SER A 55 11.48 -4.67 -4.47
C SER A 55 10.79 -5.71 -3.56
N LYS A 56 11.47 -6.84 -3.35
CA LYS A 56 11.03 -7.88 -2.40
C LYS A 56 10.97 -7.30 -0.99
N HIS A 57 10.15 -7.92 -0.14
CA HIS A 57 10.15 -7.64 1.29
C HIS A 57 11.51 -7.97 1.90
N ILE A 58 11.83 -7.34 3.02
CA ILE A 58 13.08 -7.51 3.76
C ILE A 58 12.75 -8.14 5.11
N THR A 59 13.43 -9.24 5.42
CA THR A 59 13.33 -9.95 6.70
C THR A 59 14.38 -9.46 7.70
N LEU A 60 14.15 -9.70 9.00
CA LEU A 60 15.06 -9.24 10.06
C LEU A 60 16.50 -9.73 9.82
N LYS A 61 16.69 -11.00 9.45
CA LYS A 61 18.01 -11.59 9.17
C LYS A 61 18.77 -10.96 8.00
N GLU A 62 18.10 -10.20 7.13
CA GLU A 62 18.74 -9.52 6.00
C GLU A 62 19.36 -8.17 6.40
N VAL A 63 19.00 -7.64 7.57
CA VAL A 63 19.42 -6.31 8.06
C VAL A 63 19.91 -6.31 9.51
N ALA A 64 19.96 -7.48 10.14
CA ALA A 64 20.42 -7.70 11.49
C ALA A 64 20.87 -9.15 11.72
N ASN A 65 21.78 -9.34 12.67
CA ASN A 65 22.23 -10.63 13.14
C ASN A 65 21.52 -11.00 14.45
N VAL A 66 20.89 -12.17 14.51
CA VAL A 66 20.11 -12.66 15.64
C VAL A 66 20.83 -13.84 16.29
N ASN A 67 21.15 -13.74 17.58
CA ASN A 67 21.79 -14.81 18.33
C ASN A 67 21.11 -14.99 19.68
N TYR A 68 20.84 -16.25 20.05
CA TYR A 68 20.38 -16.58 21.39
C TYR A 68 21.57 -16.81 22.33
N ASN A 69 21.58 -16.11 23.46
CA ASN A 69 22.49 -16.34 24.57
C ASN A 69 21.77 -17.18 25.65
N ALA A 70 22.12 -18.47 25.73
CA ALA A 70 21.52 -19.40 26.68
C ALA A 70 21.91 -19.11 28.15
N GLU A 71 23.04 -18.45 28.41
CA GLU A 71 23.47 -18.12 29.77
C GLU A 71 22.64 -16.98 30.37
N GLU A 72 22.27 -16.00 29.55
CA GLU A 72 21.47 -14.83 29.94
C GLU A 72 19.98 -14.99 29.61
N ASP A 73 19.59 -16.15 29.06
CA ASP A 73 18.27 -16.43 28.50
C ASP A 73 17.72 -15.25 27.67
N THR A 74 18.54 -14.77 26.73
CA THR A 74 18.28 -13.53 25.99
C THR A 74 18.63 -13.71 24.52
N THR A 75 17.70 -13.34 23.64
CA THR A 75 17.98 -13.22 22.21
C THR A 75 18.49 -11.81 21.90
N VAL A 76 19.70 -11.72 21.37
CA VAL A 76 20.37 -10.47 20.99
C VAL A 76 20.24 -10.26 19.49
N VAL A 77 19.70 -9.10 19.11
CA VAL A 77 19.60 -8.63 17.72
C VAL A 77 20.58 -7.48 17.53
N LEU A 78 21.61 -7.71 16.71
CA LEU A 78 22.61 -6.73 16.31
C LEU A 78 22.22 -6.16 14.95
N ILE A 79 22.01 -4.85 14.87
CA ILE A 79 21.50 -4.19 13.65
C ILE A 79 22.66 -3.85 12.72
N ASP A 80 22.58 -4.32 11.48
CA ASP A 80 23.57 -4.06 10.43
C ASP A 80 23.19 -2.84 9.58
N ASP A 81 21.90 -2.66 9.28
CA ASP A 81 21.38 -1.51 8.53
C ASP A 81 20.38 -0.70 9.36
N GLU A 82 20.88 0.44 9.84
CA GLU A 82 20.16 1.34 10.72
C GLU A 82 18.92 1.98 10.06
N LYS A 83 18.87 2.04 8.72
CA LYS A 83 17.69 2.54 7.99
C LYS A 83 16.42 1.77 8.38
N TYR A 84 16.57 0.50 8.77
CA TYR A 84 15.48 -0.38 9.14
C TYR A 84 15.19 -0.38 10.64
N LEU A 85 16.00 0.27 11.49
CA LEU A 85 15.82 0.26 12.94
C LEU A 85 14.38 0.62 13.40
N PRO A 86 13.74 1.69 12.89
CA PRO A 86 12.36 2.02 13.30
C PRO A 86 11.36 0.91 12.97
N ASN A 87 11.54 0.28 11.81
CA ASN A 87 10.71 -0.82 11.33
C ASN A 87 10.97 -2.10 12.14
N ILE A 88 12.23 -2.42 12.42
CA ILE A 88 12.65 -3.55 13.28
C ILE A 88 12.00 -3.42 14.65
N LEU A 89 12.13 -2.26 15.32
CA LEU A 89 11.54 -2.03 16.64
C LEU A 89 10.02 -2.19 16.63
N ARG A 90 9.33 -1.61 15.63
CA ARG A 90 7.89 -1.78 15.48
C ARG A 90 7.52 -3.26 15.36
N THR A 91 8.18 -4.00 14.46
CA THR A 91 7.92 -5.42 14.25
C THR A 91 8.16 -6.23 15.52
N LEU A 92 9.26 -6.00 16.23
CA LEU A 92 9.57 -6.72 17.48
C LEU A 92 8.58 -6.36 18.60
N TRP A 93 8.17 -5.10 18.74
CA TRP A 93 7.13 -4.73 19.72
C TRP A 93 5.78 -5.38 19.44
N GLU A 94 5.38 -5.44 18.17
CA GLU A 94 4.13 -6.08 17.76
C GLU A 94 4.13 -7.60 18.01
N ASN A 95 5.28 -8.27 17.85
CA ASN A 95 5.37 -9.73 17.99
C ASN A 95 5.71 -10.19 19.41
N ASN A 96 6.51 -9.41 20.14
CA ASN A 96 7.09 -9.83 21.43
C ASN A 96 6.54 -9.03 22.62
N GLY A 97 5.80 -7.95 22.40
CA GLY A 97 5.36 -7.04 23.46
C GLY A 97 6.43 -6.00 23.80
N ARG A 98 6.02 -4.78 24.11
CA ARG A 98 6.95 -3.64 24.28
C ARG A 98 7.87 -3.81 25.48
N GLU A 99 7.37 -4.44 26.52
CA GLU A 99 8.07 -4.76 27.77
C GLU A 99 9.19 -5.80 27.59
N ASN A 100 9.11 -6.63 26.54
CA ASN A 100 10.10 -7.68 26.27
C ASN A 100 11.16 -7.25 25.26
N VAL A 101 11.15 -5.99 24.82
CA VAL A 101 12.10 -5.43 23.84
C VAL A 101 12.90 -4.31 24.50
N HIS A 102 14.15 -4.59 24.86
CA HIS A 102 15.04 -3.63 25.48
C HIS A 102 16.15 -3.19 24.50
N GLN A 103 16.32 -1.89 24.29
CA GLN A 103 17.34 -1.34 23.39
C GLN A 103 18.46 -0.66 24.19
N PRO A 104 19.52 -1.39 24.60
CA PRO A 104 20.64 -0.80 25.35
C PRO A 104 21.47 0.19 24.52
N SER A 105 21.46 0.06 23.18
CA SER A 105 22.14 1.00 22.29
C SER A 105 21.47 1.04 20.91
N ARG A 106 21.86 2.01 20.07
CA ARG A 106 21.29 2.20 18.73
C ARG A 106 21.33 0.94 17.85
N TYR A 107 22.35 0.09 18.01
CA TYR A 107 22.58 -1.08 17.17
C TYR A 107 22.30 -2.42 17.87
N VAL A 108 21.80 -2.39 19.10
CA VAL A 108 21.63 -3.62 19.90
C VAL A 108 20.24 -3.62 20.50
N ILE A 109 19.50 -4.71 20.28
CA ILE A 109 18.20 -4.98 20.90
C ILE A 109 18.28 -6.33 21.61
N HIS A 110 17.80 -6.37 22.85
CA HIS A 110 17.68 -7.58 23.66
C HIS A 110 16.20 -7.96 23.74
N LEU A 111 15.92 -9.24 23.54
CA LEU A 111 14.62 -9.86 23.71
C LEU A 111 14.71 -10.93 24.80
N ALA A 112 13.74 -10.96 25.71
CA ALA A 112 13.71 -11.98 26.76
C ALA A 112 13.45 -13.39 26.16
N GLY A 113 14.21 -14.39 26.58
CA GLY A 113 14.10 -15.78 26.16
C GLY A 113 14.66 -16.09 24.77
N GLU A 114 14.54 -17.35 24.36
CA GLU A 114 14.80 -17.80 22.98
C GLU A 114 13.68 -17.33 22.04
N GLN A 115 14.02 -16.57 21.01
CA GLN A 115 13.06 -15.92 20.12
C GLN A 115 13.36 -16.22 18.64
N GLU A 116 12.37 -16.80 17.96
CA GLU A 116 12.42 -17.11 16.52
C GLU A 116 11.97 -15.91 15.67
N VAL A 117 12.80 -14.86 15.63
CA VAL A 117 12.46 -13.56 14.99
C VAL A 117 13.13 -13.32 13.63
N SER A 118 14.09 -14.15 13.25
CA SER A 118 14.94 -13.95 12.06
C SER A 118 14.18 -13.81 10.75
N ASN A 119 13.06 -14.51 10.59
CA ASN A 119 12.24 -14.49 9.37
C ASN A 119 11.11 -13.45 9.40
N LEU A 120 10.99 -12.65 10.46
CA LEU A 120 9.98 -11.60 10.53
C LEU A 120 10.23 -10.56 9.44
N VAL A 121 9.16 -10.18 8.73
CA VAL A 121 9.23 -9.12 7.73
C VAL A 121 9.29 -7.77 8.44
N VAL A 122 10.38 -7.03 8.21
CA VAL A 122 10.61 -5.72 8.81
C VAL A 122 10.25 -4.60 7.84
N ASP A 123 10.41 -4.82 6.54
CA ASP A 123 9.97 -3.87 5.52
C ASP A 123 9.29 -4.58 4.35
N ASP A 124 8.08 -4.12 4.02
CA ASP A 124 7.32 -4.60 2.87
C ASP A 124 6.99 -3.39 1.97
N PRO A 125 7.87 -3.09 1.00
CA PRO A 125 7.68 -1.98 0.07
C PRO A 125 6.35 -2.06 -0.69
N HIS A 126 5.89 -3.27 -1.02
CA HIS A 126 4.62 -3.47 -1.73
C HIS A 126 3.43 -3.09 -0.85
N LYS A 127 3.39 -3.59 0.39
CA LYS A 127 2.32 -3.26 1.36
C LYS A 127 2.33 -1.78 1.72
N ASN A 128 3.52 -1.18 1.87
CA ASN A 128 3.67 0.24 2.14
C ASN A 128 3.15 1.11 0.98
N LEU A 129 3.50 0.75 -0.26
CA LEU A 129 2.96 1.42 -1.44
C LEU A 129 1.45 1.26 -1.53
N LYS A 130 0.92 0.04 -1.37
CA LYS A 130 -0.51 -0.25 -1.39
C LYS A 130 -1.29 0.63 -0.41
N ARG A 131 -0.80 0.78 0.82
CA ARG A 131 -1.40 1.67 1.84
C ARG A 131 -1.45 3.14 1.39
N ARG A 132 -0.37 3.65 0.78
CA ARG A 132 -0.32 5.04 0.28
C ARG A 132 -1.25 5.25 -0.92
N ILE A 133 -1.41 4.26 -1.80
CA ILE A 133 -2.36 4.34 -2.90
C ILE A 133 -3.80 4.34 -2.37
N TYR A 134 -4.13 3.53 -1.36
CA TYR A 134 -5.45 3.63 -0.71
C TYR A 134 -5.69 5.00 -0.05
N ASP A 135 -4.71 5.56 0.65
CA ASP A 135 -4.80 6.93 1.18
C ASP A 135 -5.11 7.94 0.06
N ALA A 136 -4.44 7.81 -1.09
CA ALA A 136 -4.75 8.64 -2.26
C ALA A 136 -6.20 8.44 -2.74
N VAL A 137 -6.64 7.19 -2.91
CA VAL A 137 -8.01 6.86 -3.35
C VAL A 137 -9.05 7.48 -2.41
N PHE A 138 -8.89 7.35 -1.09
CA PHE A 138 -9.83 7.91 -0.13
C PHE A 138 -9.89 9.44 -0.13
N ARG A 139 -8.81 10.12 -0.54
CA ARG A 139 -8.79 11.59 -0.72
C ARG A 139 -9.40 12.03 -2.05
N ILE A 140 -9.37 11.16 -3.07
CA ILE A 140 -9.92 11.43 -4.41
C ILE A 140 -11.43 11.17 -4.43
N VAL A 141 -11.90 10.12 -3.75
CA VAL A 141 -13.31 9.72 -3.72
C VAL A 141 -14.17 10.90 -3.22
N PRO A 142 -15.31 11.19 -3.86
CA PRO A 142 -16.19 12.26 -3.42
C PRO A 142 -16.69 12.02 -1.99
N GLU A 143 -16.69 13.04 -1.15
CA GLU A 143 -17.06 12.91 0.28
C GLU A 143 -18.48 12.35 0.49
N GLY A 144 -19.40 12.61 -0.45
CA GLY A 144 -20.77 12.10 -0.39
C GLY A 144 -20.88 10.59 -0.64
N PHE A 145 -19.85 9.94 -1.18
CA PHE A 145 -19.94 8.57 -1.67
C PHE A 145 -19.56 7.60 -0.55
N LYS A 146 -20.56 7.22 0.25
CA LYS A 146 -20.36 6.40 1.46
C LYS A 146 -20.32 4.90 1.19
N ILE A 147 -20.88 4.47 0.07
CA ILE A 147 -20.94 3.05 -0.31
C ILE A 147 -19.73 2.76 -1.20
N MET A 148 -18.83 1.90 -0.69
CA MET A 148 -17.60 1.52 -1.41
C MET A 148 -17.49 0.02 -1.57
N LYS A 149 -16.96 -0.41 -2.71
CA LYS A 149 -16.56 -1.80 -2.97
C LYS A 149 -15.14 -1.84 -3.51
N ASP A 150 -14.30 -2.59 -2.80
CA ASP A 150 -12.93 -2.89 -3.20
C ASP A 150 -12.91 -4.23 -3.96
N ILE A 151 -12.45 -4.19 -5.22
CA ILE A 151 -12.25 -5.38 -6.06
C ILE A 151 -10.78 -5.54 -6.50
N SER A 152 -9.85 -4.94 -5.74
CA SER A 152 -8.42 -4.92 -6.01
C SER A 152 -7.82 -6.32 -6.14
N ARG A 153 -6.87 -6.50 -7.07
CA ARG A 153 -6.20 -7.78 -7.35
C ARG A 153 -4.72 -7.58 -7.61
N GLY A 154 -3.89 -8.30 -6.85
CA GLY A 154 -2.43 -8.23 -6.98
C GLY A 154 -1.90 -6.81 -6.75
N ASP A 155 -1.30 -6.25 -7.79
CA ASP A 155 -0.71 -4.92 -7.87
C ASP A 155 -1.67 -3.86 -8.47
N ILE A 156 -2.95 -4.19 -8.67
CA ILE A 156 -4.00 -3.24 -9.06
C ILE A 156 -4.91 -2.97 -7.89
N ILE A 157 -5.04 -1.70 -7.52
CA ILE A 157 -6.07 -1.23 -6.60
C ILE A 157 -7.26 -0.77 -7.42
N SER A 158 -8.46 -1.32 -7.17
CA SER A 158 -9.69 -0.93 -7.86
C SER A 158 -10.83 -0.76 -6.88
N VAL A 159 -11.39 0.45 -6.83
CA VAL A 159 -12.44 0.84 -5.89
C VAL A 159 -13.59 1.48 -6.66
N ILE A 160 -14.80 1.04 -6.32
CA ILE A 160 -16.07 1.62 -6.75
C ILE A 160 -16.62 2.38 -5.55
N ALA A 161 -17.04 3.63 -5.75
CA ALA A 161 -17.67 4.48 -4.74
C ALA A 161 -18.94 5.12 -5.32
N THR A 162 -19.97 5.23 -4.49
CA THR A 162 -21.26 5.84 -4.84
C THR A 162 -22.02 6.24 -3.56
N ASP A 163 -23.07 7.05 -3.69
CA ASP A 163 -24.06 7.28 -2.62
C ASP A 163 -25.29 6.35 -2.75
N GLU A 164 -25.32 5.51 -3.78
CA GLU A 164 -26.43 4.60 -4.12
C GLU A 164 -26.02 3.12 -3.99
N LEU A 165 -26.95 2.20 -4.26
CA LEU A 165 -26.61 0.77 -4.35
C LEU A 165 -25.69 0.51 -5.55
N ILE A 166 -24.63 -0.26 -5.31
CA ILE A 166 -23.67 -0.63 -6.36
C ILE A 166 -24.35 -1.56 -7.36
N LYS A 167 -24.36 -1.15 -8.63
CA LYS A 167 -24.88 -1.91 -9.76
C LYS A 167 -23.84 -2.87 -10.35
N ASP A 168 -24.32 -3.94 -10.98
CA ASP A 168 -23.47 -4.93 -11.64
C ASP A 168 -22.66 -4.33 -12.80
N GLU A 169 -23.24 -3.41 -13.57
CA GLU A 169 -22.56 -2.72 -14.67
C GLU A 169 -21.31 -1.94 -14.21
N TRP A 170 -21.33 -1.38 -12.98
CA TRP A 170 -20.17 -0.69 -12.42
C TRP A 170 -19.08 -1.67 -11.98
N ILE A 171 -19.48 -2.86 -11.51
CA ILE A 171 -18.53 -3.93 -11.18
C ILE A 171 -17.87 -4.44 -12.46
N GLU A 172 -18.65 -4.71 -13.50
CA GLU A 172 -18.13 -5.12 -14.81
C GLU A 172 -17.17 -4.09 -15.40
N LYS A 173 -17.50 -2.80 -15.30
CA LYS A 173 -16.62 -1.72 -15.74
C LYS A 173 -15.29 -1.68 -14.98
N ALA A 174 -15.35 -1.81 -13.65
CA ALA A 174 -14.16 -1.84 -12.82
C ALA A 174 -13.28 -3.08 -13.11
N GLU A 175 -13.88 -4.24 -13.33
CA GLU A 175 -13.18 -5.45 -13.79
C GLU A 175 -12.54 -5.25 -15.18
N GLY A 176 -13.24 -4.56 -16.09
CA GLY A 176 -12.71 -4.16 -17.39
C GLY A 176 -11.43 -3.35 -17.26
N TYR A 177 -11.40 -2.36 -16.36
CA TYR A 177 -10.18 -1.60 -16.08
C TYR A 177 -9.05 -2.45 -15.50
N ILE A 178 -9.34 -3.44 -14.64
CA ILE A 178 -8.33 -4.38 -14.14
C ILE A 178 -7.71 -5.18 -15.31
N VAL A 179 -8.53 -5.65 -16.25
CA VAL A 179 -8.06 -6.39 -17.42
C VAL A 179 -7.22 -5.50 -18.34
N GLU A 180 -7.69 -4.29 -18.65
CA GLU A 180 -6.94 -3.31 -19.45
C GLU A 180 -5.57 -3.00 -18.84
N LEU A 181 -5.52 -2.73 -17.54
CA LEU A 181 -4.29 -2.38 -16.83
C LEU A 181 -3.31 -3.55 -16.72
N ASN A 182 -3.78 -4.79 -16.85
CA ASN A 182 -2.93 -5.99 -16.91
C ASN A 182 -2.49 -6.36 -18.32
N THR A 183 -3.12 -5.80 -19.35
CA THR A 183 -2.78 -6.11 -20.74
C THR A 183 -1.54 -5.30 -21.13
N PRO A 184 -0.43 -5.96 -21.54
CA PRO A 184 0.75 -5.24 -22.02
C PRO A 184 0.36 -4.35 -23.20
N LYS A 185 0.70 -3.06 -23.14
CA LYS A 185 0.52 -2.18 -24.28
C LYS A 185 1.46 -2.63 -25.39
N THR A 186 0.93 -3.23 -26.44
CA THR A 186 1.65 -3.42 -27.70
C THR A 186 1.79 -2.05 -28.35
N TRP A 187 3.02 -1.55 -28.41
CA TRP A 187 3.34 -0.37 -29.19
C TRP A 187 3.63 -0.86 -30.61
N ASP A 188 2.74 -0.54 -31.55
CA ASP A 188 3.05 -0.61 -32.99
C ASP A 188 3.93 0.59 -33.41
#